data_AF-A0A849EUC6-F1
#
_entry.id   AF-A0A849EUC6-F1
#
_cell.length_a   1.000
_cell.length_b   1.000
_cell.length_c   1.000
_cell.angle_alpha   90.00
_cell.angle_beta   90.00
_cell.angle_gamma   90.00
#
_symmetry.space_group_name_H-M   'P 1'
#
loop_
_entity.id
_entity.type
_entity.pdbx_description
1 polymer ?
#
loop_
_entity_poly.entity_id
_entity_poly.type
_entity_poly.pdbx_seq_one_letter_code
_entity_poly.pdbx_strand_id
1 'polypeptide(L)'
;MESDLGYAATNYTSGYMSSWFSGRRVPDICGLCGTRPTAGYIILPVQKGAYLEKANGWGAFSGTFAAAPMVACVCALLKKADPSLTPADIKNLLNFTARGITMGVNAHNEEACPGPDKANGLSNRLRSCRQSHQGAI
;
A
#
# COMPACT_ATOMS: atom_id res chain seq x y z
N MET A 1 6.64 -8.77 -23.06
CA MET A 1 5.56 -8.21 -22.22
C MET A 1 5.63 -8.95 -20.90
N GLU A 2 6.04 -8.27 -19.83
CA GLU A 2 6.01 -8.82 -18.47
C GLU A 2 4.59 -9.35 -18.22
N SER A 3 4.44 -10.64 -17.93
CA SER A 3 3.15 -11.19 -17.50
C SER A 3 2.68 -10.36 -16.33
N ASP A 4 1.46 -9.85 -16.44
CA ASP A 4 0.91 -8.87 -15.51
C ASP A 4 1.02 -9.40 -14.07
N LEU A 5 1.97 -8.86 -13.29
CA LEU A 5 2.25 -9.31 -11.93
C LEU A 5 0.93 -9.27 -11.14
N GLY A 6 0.45 -10.43 -10.70
CA GLY A 6 -0.88 -10.60 -10.10
C GLY A 6 -0.94 -10.03 -8.68
N TYR A 7 -0.99 -8.71 -8.56
CA TYR A 7 -1.04 -8.03 -7.27
C TYR A 7 -2.44 -8.07 -6.65
N ALA A 8 -2.48 -8.27 -5.34
CA ALA A 8 -3.69 -8.25 -4.53
C ALA A 8 -3.46 -7.51 -3.21
N ALA A 9 -4.52 -6.93 -2.66
CA ALA A 9 -4.50 -6.37 -1.32
C ALA A 9 -4.22 -7.48 -0.30
N THR A 10 -3.34 -7.14 0.66
CA THR A 10 -2.93 -8.06 1.71
C THR A 10 -3.85 -7.96 2.91
N ASN A 11 -4.23 -9.12 3.44
CA ASN A 11 -4.95 -9.19 4.71
C ASN A 11 -4.08 -8.84 5.93
N TYR A 12 -2.78 -8.55 5.74
CA TYR A 12 -1.85 -8.22 6.82
C TYR A 12 -1.94 -6.77 7.29
N THR A 13 -2.39 -5.85 6.43
CA THR A 13 -2.43 -4.41 6.71
C THR A 13 -3.85 -3.86 6.75
N SER A 14 -4.05 -2.78 7.50
CA SER A 14 -5.35 -2.12 7.63
C SER A 14 -5.51 -0.97 6.64
N GLY A 15 -6.74 -0.77 6.18
CA GLY A 15 -7.21 0.47 5.59
C GLY A 15 -8.67 0.71 6.01
N TYR A 16 -9.05 1.99 6.13
CA TYR A 16 -10.29 2.40 6.79
C TYR A 16 -10.65 3.87 6.47
N MET A 17 -11.86 4.28 6.87
CA MET A 17 -12.25 5.69 6.95
C MET A 17 -11.92 6.23 8.33
N SER A 18 -11.22 7.35 8.41
CA SER A 18 -10.85 7.97 9.68
C SER A 18 -12.09 8.43 10.44
N SER A 19 -12.21 8.03 11.71
CA SER A 19 -13.24 8.56 12.63
C SER A 19 -12.92 9.98 13.11
N TRP A 20 -11.64 10.34 13.18
CA TRP A 20 -11.19 11.67 13.63
C TRP A 20 -11.19 12.77 12.56
N PHE A 21 -11.02 12.40 11.29
CA PHE A 21 -10.94 13.34 10.18
C PHE A 21 -12.04 13.01 9.17
N SER A 22 -13.11 13.80 9.18
CA SER A 22 -14.27 13.56 8.32
C SER A 22 -13.85 13.46 6.85
N GLY A 23 -14.33 12.42 6.16
CA GLY A 23 -14.03 12.16 4.75
C GLY A 23 -12.61 11.65 4.45
N ARG A 24 -11.71 11.52 5.45
CA ARG A 24 -10.34 11.04 5.22
C ARG A 24 -10.29 9.52 5.09
N ARG A 25 -9.86 9.05 3.93
CA ARG A 25 -9.58 7.64 3.67
C ARG A 25 -8.11 7.29 3.91
N VAL A 26 -7.87 6.09 4.40
CA VAL A 26 -6.53 5.51 4.63
C VAL A 26 -6.45 4.13 3.96
N PRO A 27 -5.35 3.82 3.23
CA PRO A 27 -4.21 4.69 2.94
C PRO A 27 -4.45 5.61 1.73
N ASP A 28 -3.54 6.57 1.49
CA ASP A 28 -3.52 7.33 0.23
C ASP A 28 -2.94 6.47 -0.91
N ILE A 29 -1.83 5.79 -0.65
CA ILE A 29 -1.13 4.87 -1.54
C ILE A 29 -0.67 3.62 -0.79
N CYS A 30 -0.45 2.52 -1.50
CA CYS A 30 0.12 1.29 -0.98
C CYS A 30 1.50 1.00 -1.60
N GLY A 31 2.28 0.17 -0.90
CA GLY A 31 3.54 -0.38 -1.40
C GLY A 31 3.55 -1.90 -1.19
N LEU A 32 4.67 -2.53 -1.53
CA LEU A 32 4.77 -3.98 -1.45
C LEU A 32 4.72 -4.46 0.01
N CYS A 33 3.87 -5.46 0.25
CA CYS A 33 3.67 -6.08 1.54
C CYS A 33 3.24 -7.54 1.31
N GLY A 34 3.71 -8.43 2.17
CA GLY A 34 3.30 -9.84 2.11
C GLY A 34 1.96 -10.09 2.80
N THR A 35 1.49 -11.33 2.66
CA THR A 35 0.18 -11.80 3.16
C THR A 35 0.38 -12.76 4.32
N ARG A 36 -0.60 -12.83 5.23
CA ARG A 36 -0.59 -13.83 6.33
C ARG A 36 -0.47 -15.27 5.77
N PRO A 37 0.11 -16.21 6.54
CA PRO A 37 0.52 -16.09 7.95
C PRO A 37 1.97 -15.61 8.16
N THR A 38 2.85 -15.78 7.18
CA THR A 38 4.28 -15.47 7.33
C THR A 38 4.60 -14.01 7.07
N ALA A 39 3.87 -13.38 6.13
CA ALA A 39 4.02 -12.00 5.66
C ALA A 39 5.40 -11.60 5.14
N GLY A 40 6.49 -12.33 5.35
CA GLY A 40 7.83 -11.96 4.86
C GLY A 40 7.85 -11.73 3.34
N TYR A 41 8.13 -10.49 2.93
CA TYR A 41 8.08 -10.06 1.53
C TYR A 41 9.40 -9.44 1.07
N ILE A 42 9.97 -8.55 1.88
CA ILE A 42 11.24 -7.90 1.58
C ILE A 42 12.31 -8.37 2.57
N ILE A 43 13.51 -8.65 2.07
CA ILE A 43 14.65 -9.04 2.90
C ILE A 43 15.43 -7.77 3.24
N LEU A 44 15.62 -7.50 4.53
CA LEU A 44 16.36 -6.34 5.04
C LEU A 44 17.46 -6.80 5.99
N PRO A 45 18.56 -6.04 6.10
CA PRO A 45 19.61 -6.34 7.06
C PRO A 45 19.08 -6.19 8.50
N VAL A 46 19.52 -7.09 9.37
CA VAL A 46 19.26 -7.11 10.81
C VAL A 46 20.54 -7.38 11.57
N GLN A 47 20.54 -7.07 12.85
CA GLN A 47 21.65 -7.46 13.73
C GLN A 47 21.77 -8.99 13.77
N LYS A 48 22.99 -9.51 13.59
CA LYS A 48 23.28 -10.94 13.74
C LYS A 48 22.92 -11.41 15.15
N GLY A 49 22.22 -12.53 15.26
CA GLY A 49 21.65 -13.08 16.48
C GLY A 49 20.31 -12.48 16.91
N ALA A 50 19.77 -11.50 16.16
CA ALA A 50 18.46 -10.94 16.48
C ALA A 50 17.34 -11.97 16.28
N TYR A 51 16.26 -11.84 17.06
CA TYR A 51 15.07 -12.69 16.95
C TYR A 51 14.49 -12.75 15.52
N LEU A 52 14.62 -11.67 14.76
CA LEU A 52 14.11 -11.55 13.40
C LEU A 52 15.10 -12.08 12.32
N GLU A 53 16.32 -12.47 12.69
CA GLU A 53 17.30 -13.03 11.77
C GLU A 53 16.80 -14.37 11.22
N LYS A 54 16.90 -14.51 9.89
CA LYS A 54 16.65 -15.76 9.16
C LYS A 54 17.96 -16.40 8.72
N ALA A 55 18.89 -15.61 8.19
CA ALA A 55 20.21 -16.09 7.82
C ALA A 55 21.22 -14.95 7.72
N ASN A 56 22.39 -15.10 8.34
CA ASN A 56 23.59 -14.27 8.11
C ASN A 56 23.34 -12.74 8.18
N GLY A 57 22.61 -12.27 9.18
CA GLY A 57 22.28 -10.85 9.36
C GLY A 57 21.15 -10.36 8.45
N TRP A 58 20.34 -11.26 7.89
CA TRP A 58 19.18 -10.91 7.07
C TRP A 58 17.89 -11.43 7.69
N GLY A 59 16.87 -10.57 7.70
CA GLY A 59 15.52 -10.88 8.16
C GLY A 59 14.49 -10.63 7.07
N ALA A 60 13.40 -11.40 7.07
CA ALA A 60 12.26 -11.17 6.18
C ALA A 60 11.24 -10.26 6.85
N PHE A 61 10.90 -9.15 6.20
CA PHE A 61 10.02 -8.10 6.70
C PHE A 61 8.78 -7.91 5.84
N SER A 62 7.77 -7.30 6.45
CA SER A 62 6.49 -6.99 5.84
C SER A 62 5.84 -5.79 6.51
N GLY A 63 4.60 -5.53 6.11
CA GLY A 63 3.76 -4.50 6.66
C GLY A 63 4.05 -3.12 6.07
N THR A 64 3.26 -2.17 6.51
CA THR A 64 3.39 -0.77 6.08
C THR A 64 4.73 -0.15 6.45
N PHE A 65 5.43 -0.69 7.46
CA PHE A 65 6.79 -0.29 7.83
C PHE A 65 7.80 -0.53 6.71
N ALA A 66 7.66 -1.62 5.95
CA ALA A 66 8.49 -1.91 4.80
C ALA A 66 8.09 -1.07 3.57
N ALA A 67 6.79 -0.77 3.43
CA ALA A 67 6.27 0.06 2.35
C ALA A 67 6.68 1.54 2.47
N ALA A 68 6.68 2.10 3.68
CA ALA A 68 7.02 3.49 3.94
C ALA A 68 8.38 3.95 3.36
N PRO A 69 9.52 3.25 3.60
CA PRO A 69 10.81 3.65 3.04
C PRO A 69 10.84 3.51 1.51
N MET A 70 10.12 2.53 0.92
CA MET A 70 10.02 2.43 -0.53
C MET A 70 9.35 3.67 -1.13
N VAL A 71 8.22 4.10 -0.54
CA VAL A 71 7.53 5.33 -0.95
C VAL A 71 8.42 6.56 -0.72
N ALA A 72 9.12 6.65 0.41
CA ALA A 72 10.02 7.76 0.72
C ALA A 72 11.15 7.88 -0.32
N CYS A 73 11.73 6.76 -0.75
CA CYS A 73 12.72 6.75 -1.83
C CYS A 73 12.16 7.27 -3.15
N VAL A 74 10.94 6.87 -3.54
CA VAL A 74 10.29 7.41 -4.75
C VAL A 74 10.07 8.92 -4.62
N CYS A 75 9.59 9.40 -3.48
CA CYS A 75 9.44 10.84 -3.22
C CYS A 75 10.78 11.58 -3.36
N ALA A 76 11.86 11.03 -2.83
CA ALA A 76 13.19 11.62 -2.92
C ALA A 76 13.71 11.68 -4.36
N LEU A 77 13.47 10.62 -5.16
CA LEU A 77 13.84 10.58 -6.58
C LEU A 77 13.05 11.59 -7.40
N LEU A 78 11.74 11.70 -7.17
CA LEU A 78 10.90 12.72 -7.80
C LEU A 78 11.40 14.12 -7.47
N LYS A 79 11.68 14.41 -6.19
CA LYS A 79 12.19 15.70 -5.75
C LYS A 79 13.60 16.01 -6.26
N LYS A 80 14.43 14.99 -6.47
CA LYS A 80 15.75 15.14 -7.11
C LYS A 80 15.62 15.47 -8.59
N ALA A 81 14.69 14.83 -9.30
CA ALA A 81 14.45 15.07 -10.72
C ALA A 81 13.86 16.46 -10.97
N ASP A 82 12.96 16.91 -10.09
CA ASP A 82 12.40 18.25 -10.11
C ASP A 82 12.31 18.83 -8.68
N PRO A 83 13.26 19.70 -8.29
CA PRO A 83 13.27 20.35 -6.98
C PRO A 83 12.10 21.30 -6.74
N SER A 84 11.32 21.68 -7.75
CA SER A 84 10.17 22.57 -7.59
C SER A 84 8.91 21.86 -7.06
N LEU A 85 8.82 20.53 -7.22
CA LEU A 85 7.65 19.74 -6.82
C LEU A 85 7.29 19.92 -5.35
N THR A 86 6.05 20.31 -5.07
CA THR A 86 5.54 20.39 -3.69
C THR A 86 5.16 19.00 -3.16
N PRO A 87 4.98 18.81 -1.84
CA PRO A 87 4.45 17.57 -1.30
C PRO A 87 3.09 17.18 -1.88
N ALA A 88 2.25 18.16 -2.23
CA ALA A 88 0.97 17.93 -2.89
C ALA A 88 1.14 17.39 -4.31
N ASP A 89 2.08 17.95 -5.08
CA ASP A 89 2.39 17.48 -6.43
C ASP A 89 2.91 16.04 -6.41
N ILE A 90 3.83 15.73 -5.50
CA ILE A 90 4.36 14.37 -5.32
C ILE A 90 3.24 13.40 -4.96
N LYS A 91 2.37 13.75 -4.01
CA LYS A 91 1.21 12.92 -3.65
C LYS A 91 0.29 12.68 -4.84
N ASN A 92 0.00 13.73 -5.62
CA ASN A 92 -0.86 13.63 -6.80
C ASN A 92 -0.23 12.77 -7.90
N LEU A 93 1.08 12.90 -8.14
CA LEU A 93 1.82 12.07 -9.09
C LEU A 93 1.80 10.60 -8.67
N LEU A 94 2.06 10.31 -7.40
CA LEU A 94 1.98 8.95 -6.87
C LEU A 94 0.58 8.37 -7.03
N ASN A 95 -0.47 9.12 -6.67
CA ASN A 95 -1.86 8.68 -6.87
C ASN A 95 -2.22 8.46 -8.34
N PHE A 96 -1.76 9.34 -9.23
CA PHE A 96 -2.08 9.29 -10.66
C PHE A 96 -1.36 8.15 -11.38
N THR A 97 -0.13 7.84 -10.97
CA THR A 97 0.70 6.81 -11.61
C THR A 97 0.63 5.46 -10.91
N ALA A 98 0.04 5.39 -9.71
CA ALA A 98 -0.13 4.15 -8.97
C ALA A 98 -0.89 3.11 -9.80
N ARG A 99 -0.35 1.89 -9.76
CA ARG A 99 -1.00 0.73 -10.35
C ARG A 99 -2.24 0.37 -9.56
N GLY A 100 -3.34 0.15 -10.28
CA GLY A 100 -4.58 -0.26 -9.65
C GLY A 100 -4.57 -1.70 -9.14
N ILE A 101 -4.92 -1.87 -7.86
CA ILE A 101 -5.13 -3.19 -7.23
C ILE A 101 -6.63 -3.44 -7.15
N THR A 102 -7.10 -4.57 -7.69
CA THR A 102 -8.54 -4.86 -7.83
C THR A 102 -8.94 -6.22 -7.26
N MET A 103 -8.05 -6.85 -6.50
CA MET A 103 -8.24 -8.17 -5.90
C MET A 103 -7.71 -8.18 -4.47
N GLY A 104 -8.22 -9.09 -3.66
CA GLY A 104 -7.79 -9.26 -2.27
C GLY A 104 -8.57 -8.40 -1.29
N VAL A 105 -8.28 -8.61 -0.01
CA VAL A 105 -8.99 -8.03 1.12
C VAL A 105 -7.99 -7.62 2.19
N ASN A 106 -8.22 -6.47 2.81
CA ASN A 106 -7.35 -5.98 3.88
C ASN A 106 -7.67 -6.63 5.24
N ALA A 107 -6.93 -6.27 6.29
CA ALA A 107 -7.16 -6.79 7.65
C ALA A 107 -8.52 -6.41 8.27
N HIS A 108 -9.24 -5.45 7.69
CA HIS A 108 -10.55 -4.96 8.14
C HIS A 108 -11.70 -5.47 7.26
N ASN A 109 -11.46 -6.49 6.42
CA ASN A 109 -12.43 -7.03 5.47
C ASN A 109 -12.91 -6.02 4.40
N GLU A 110 -12.11 -5.00 4.10
CA GLU A 110 -12.37 -4.11 2.96
C GLU A 110 -11.77 -4.71 1.69
N GLU A 111 -12.60 -4.86 0.65
CA GLU A 111 -12.21 -5.44 -0.63
C GLU A 111 -11.51 -4.42 -1.53
N ALA A 112 -10.47 -4.88 -2.23
CA ALA A 112 -9.85 -4.10 -3.29
C ALA A 112 -10.76 -4.02 -4.51
N CYS A 113 -10.88 -2.84 -5.07
CA CYS A 113 -11.83 -2.53 -6.14
C CYS A 113 -11.17 -1.64 -7.19
N PRO A 114 -11.66 -1.64 -8.44
CA PRO A 114 -11.28 -0.58 -9.38
C PRO A 114 -11.63 0.81 -8.82
N GLY A 115 -10.70 1.76 -8.98
CA GLY A 115 -10.84 3.11 -8.44
C GLY A 115 -10.40 3.25 -6.98
N PRO A 116 -10.68 4.40 -6.36
CA PRO A 116 -10.33 4.63 -4.96
C PRO A 116 -11.09 3.68 -4.03
N ASP A 117 -10.38 2.88 -3.22
CA ASP A 117 -10.95 1.96 -2.24
C ASP A 117 -10.30 2.09 -0.84
N LYS A 118 -10.81 1.35 0.15
CA LYS A 118 -10.26 1.33 1.52
C LYS A 118 -9.25 0.20 1.75
N ALA A 119 -9.07 -0.72 0.81
CA ALA A 119 -8.17 -1.84 0.95
C ALA A 119 -6.71 -1.44 0.70
N ASN A 120 -6.47 -0.59 -0.30
CA ASN A 120 -5.14 -0.23 -0.80
C ASN A 120 -4.98 1.26 -1.18
N GLY A 121 -6.07 2.04 -1.17
CA GLY A 121 -6.07 3.47 -1.48
C GLY A 121 -6.55 3.77 -2.90
N LEU A 122 -5.88 4.69 -3.61
CA LEU A 122 -6.23 5.10 -4.97
C LEU A 122 -5.63 4.15 -6.02
N SER A 123 -6.50 3.44 -6.73
CA SER A 123 -6.19 2.55 -7.86
C SER A 123 -6.67 3.21 -9.16
N ASN A 124 -5.77 3.58 -10.06
CA ASN A 124 -6.13 4.27 -11.29
C ASN A 124 -6.62 3.26 -12.36
N ARG A 125 -7.91 2.96 -12.34
CA ARG A 125 -8.70 2.54 -13.52
C ARG A 125 -10.15 2.98 -13.33
N LEU A 126 -10.66 3.71 -14.32
CA LEU A 126 -11.92 4.47 -14.39
C LEU A 126 -13.25 3.71 -14.16
N ARG A 127 -13.41 2.89 -13.13
CA ARG A 127 -14.73 2.41 -12.71
C ARG A 127 -14.85 2.44 -11.21
N SER A 128 -15.45 3.51 -10.68
CA SER A 128 -15.95 3.56 -9.31
C SER A 128 -16.77 2.29 -9.03
N CYS A 129 -16.31 1.41 -8.12
CA CYS A 129 -17.21 0.43 -7.53
C CYS A 129 -18.31 1.19 -6.80
N ARG A 130 -19.56 0.97 -7.22
CA ARG A 130 -20.71 1.31 -6.38
C ARG A 130 -20.60 0.42 -5.15
N GLN A 131 -20.38 1.00 -3.97
CA GLN A 131 -20.63 0.31 -2.71
C GLN A 131 -22.13 -0.03 -2.68
N SER A 132 -22.47 -1.26 -3.06
CA SER A 132 -23.79 -1.83 -2.81
C SER A 132 -24.00 -1.98 -1.30
N HIS A 133 -25.15 -1.50 -0.84
CA HIS A 133 -25.55 -1.16 0.53
C HIS A 133 -25.67 -2.34 1.53
N GLN A 134 -25.62 -2.00 2.83
CA GLN A 134 -26.47 -2.51 3.93
C GLN A 134 -26.20 -1.66 5.20
N GLY A 135 -27.15 -1.08 5.95
CA GLY A 135 -28.61 -0.99 5.85
C GLY A 135 -29.09 0.07 6.84
N ALA A 136 -30.04 0.90 6.41
CA ALA A 136 -30.87 1.67 7.32
C ALA A 136 -32.03 0.76 7.75
N ILE A 137 -32.13 0.53 9.05
CA ILE A 137 -33.36 0.21 9.79
C ILE A 137 -33.40 1.15 10.98
#